data_AF-A0A3B0ZXC4-F1
#
_entry.id   AF-A0A3B0ZXC4-F1
#
_cell.length_a   1.000
_cell.length_b   1.000
_cell.length_c   1.000
_cell.angle_alpha   90.00
_cell.angle_beta   90.00
_cell.angle_gamma   90.00
#
_symmetry.space_group_name_H-M   'P 1'
#
loop_
_entity.id
_entity.type
_entity.pdbx_description
1 polymer ?
#
loop_
_entity_poly.entity_id
_entity_poly.type
_entity_poly.pdbx_seq_one_letter_code
_entity_poly.pdbx_strand_id
1 'polypeptide(L)'
;MSKIKTKADFYYFMTLTGYFGLLILLSSWIIYFDPPKNGTTAFALLFILTPLLLALRGLLNGKRYTYAWSSMLILFYFMHGVVDAWANENKTLQILALIEVGLTVIFFIGSIMYVKYKSRELGQKLEPED
;
A
#
# COMPACT_ATOMS: atom_id res chain seq x y z
N MET A 1 -8.45 -14.20 27.12
CA MET A 1 -9.57 -14.57 26.22
C MET A 1 -9.23 -14.08 24.80
N SER A 2 -8.39 -14.83 24.08
CA SER A 2 -7.85 -14.46 22.77
C SER A 2 -8.87 -14.82 21.69
N LYS A 3 -9.61 -13.82 21.18
CA LYS A 3 -10.55 -14.03 20.09
C LYS A 3 -9.77 -14.42 18.83
N ILE A 4 -10.07 -15.64 18.39
CA ILE A 4 -9.78 -16.30 17.12
C ILE A 4 -9.38 -15.29 16.01
N LYS A 5 -8.09 -15.28 15.65
CA LYS A 5 -7.55 -14.50 14.52
C LYS A 5 -8.00 -15.15 13.20
N THR A 6 -9.08 -14.63 12.64
CA THR A 6 -9.66 -15.03 11.35
C THR A 6 -8.68 -14.74 10.21
N LYS A 7 -8.74 -15.51 9.11
CA LYS A 7 -7.86 -15.35 7.92
C LYS A 7 -7.79 -13.89 7.42
N ALA A 8 -8.83 -13.09 7.64
CA ALA A 8 -8.88 -11.65 7.34
C ALA A 8 -7.81 -10.83 8.08
N ASP A 9 -7.47 -11.18 9.33
CA ASP A 9 -6.44 -10.48 10.12
C ASP A 9 -5.05 -10.71 9.53
N PHE A 10 -4.79 -11.90 9.00
CA PHE A 10 -3.51 -12.20 8.34
C PHE A 10 -3.31 -11.33 7.08
N TYR A 11 -4.33 -11.21 6.23
CA TYR A 11 -4.28 -10.33 5.05
C TYR A 11 -4.22 -8.85 5.44
N TYR A 12 -4.86 -8.47 6.55
CA TYR A 12 -4.74 -7.13 7.12
C TYR A 12 -3.28 -6.82 7.51
N PHE A 13 -2.61 -7.72 8.23
CA PHE A 13 -1.20 -7.56 8.58
C PHE A 13 -0.28 -7.55 7.34
N MET A 14 -0.50 -8.42 6.34
CA MET A 14 0.26 -8.37 5.09
C MET A 14 0.12 -7.02 4.38
N THR A 15 -1.10 -6.51 4.31
CA THR A 15 -1.38 -5.21 3.68
C THR A 15 -0.72 -4.08 4.47
N LEU A 16 -0.78 -4.12 5.81
CA LEU A 16 -0.14 -3.12 6.66
C LEU A 16 1.39 -3.14 6.51
N THR A 17 2.00 -4.31 6.52
CA THR A 17 3.46 -4.45 6.38
C THR A 17 3.92 -3.96 5.01
N GLY A 18 3.20 -4.30 3.94
CA GLY A 18 3.50 -3.80 2.59
C GLY A 18 3.37 -2.28 2.50
N TYR A 19 2.34 -1.72 3.14
CA TYR A 19 2.09 -0.29 3.20
C TYR A 19 3.17 0.47 3.97
N PHE A 20 3.54 0.02 5.16
CA PHE A 20 4.58 0.67 5.96
C PHE A 20 5.96 0.53 5.30
N GLY A 21 6.24 -0.62 4.68
CA GLY A 21 7.45 -0.82 3.88
C GLY A 21 7.54 0.20 2.75
N LEU A 22 6.44 0.38 2.00
CA LEU A 22 6.36 1.40 0.95
C LEU A 22 6.54 2.81 1.49
N LEU A 23 5.88 3.15 2.60
CA LEU A 23 5.95 4.49 3.17
C LEU A 23 7.39 4.87 3.54
N ILE A 24 8.13 3.93 4.17
CA ILE A 24 9.54 4.12 4.52
C ILE A 24 10.41 4.21 3.26
N LEU A 25 10.15 3.35 2.26
CA LEU A 25 10.94 3.30 1.04
C LEU A 25 10.76 4.56 0.18
N LEU A 26 9.52 5.02 -0.02
CA LEU A 26 9.20 6.28 -0.69
C LEU A 26 9.76 7.50 0.04
N SER A 27 9.68 7.51 1.37
CA SER A 27 10.28 8.60 2.17
C SER A 27 11.80 8.61 1.98
N SER A 28 12.44 7.44 1.98
CA SER A 28 13.89 7.31 1.75
C SER A 28 14.25 7.72 0.32
N TRP A 29 13.41 7.43 -0.66
CA TRP A 29 13.63 7.79 -2.07
C TRP A 29 13.76 9.30 -2.29
N ILE A 30 12.82 10.05 -1.74
CA ILE A 30 12.76 11.52 -1.88
C ILE A 30 13.89 12.22 -1.10
N ILE A 31 14.36 11.62 0.00
CA ILE A 31 15.40 12.22 0.86
C ILE A 31 16.81 11.90 0.34
N TYR A 32 17.07 10.66 -0.09
CA TYR A 32 18.42 10.18 -0.37
C TYR A 32 18.75 10.01 -1.86
N PHE A 33 17.78 9.62 -2.71
CA PHE A 33 18.11 9.14 -4.06
C PHE A 33 17.92 10.18 -5.16
N ASP A 34 16.80 10.91 -5.15
CA ASP A 34 16.63 12.04 -6.06
C ASP A 34 15.93 13.21 -5.36
N PRO A 35 16.64 13.93 -4.48
CA PRO A 35 16.08 15.10 -3.84
C PRO A 35 15.79 16.15 -4.93
N PRO A 36 14.53 16.62 -5.07
CA PRO A 36 14.21 17.63 -6.08
C PRO A 36 15.06 18.88 -5.81
N LYS A 37 15.88 19.23 -6.81
CA LYS A 37 16.94 20.25 -6.73
C LYS A 37 16.44 21.66 -6.40
N ASN A 38 15.13 21.85 -6.38
CA ASN A 38 14.42 23.12 -6.29
C ASN A 38 14.01 23.46 -4.84
N GLY A 39 14.35 22.63 -3.85
CA GLY A 39 13.93 22.82 -2.45
C GLY A 39 12.47 22.43 -2.17
N THR A 40 11.78 21.86 -3.16
CA THR A 40 10.39 21.37 -3.06
C THR A 40 10.27 19.96 -2.48
N THR A 41 11.35 19.39 -1.92
CA THR A 41 11.38 18.04 -1.34
C THR A 41 10.25 17.84 -0.33
N ALA A 42 10.00 18.83 0.53
CA ALA A 42 8.90 18.79 1.50
C ALA A 42 7.51 18.77 0.84
N PHE A 43 7.32 19.50 -0.27
CA PHE A 43 6.06 19.51 -1.01
C PHE A 43 5.81 18.22 -1.77
N ALA A 44 6.83 17.64 -2.40
CA ALA A 44 6.74 16.34 -3.08
C ALA A 44 6.39 15.25 -2.06
N LEU A 45 7.06 15.25 -0.91
CA LEU A 45 6.83 14.30 0.17
C LEU A 45 5.43 14.47 0.76
N LEU A 46 4.95 15.69 1.00
CA LEU A 46 3.57 15.94 1.39
C LEU A 46 2.57 15.46 0.33
N PHE A 47 2.80 15.76 -0.94
CA PHE A 47 1.89 15.38 -2.01
C PHE A 47 1.78 13.85 -2.18
N ILE A 48 2.89 13.14 -2.01
CA ILE A 48 2.96 11.68 -2.09
C ILE A 48 2.42 11.02 -0.80
N LEU A 49 2.79 11.52 0.38
CA LEU A 49 2.39 10.92 1.65
C LEU A 49 0.95 11.28 2.03
N THR A 50 0.40 12.42 1.63
CA THR A 50 -0.96 12.82 1.99
C THR A 50 -2.02 11.79 1.55
N PRO A 51 -2.14 11.42 0.27
CA PRO A 51 -3.12 10.41 -0.16
C PRO A 51 -2.83 9.05 0.47
N LEU A 52 -1.56 8.71 0.68
CA LEU A 52 -1.16 7.48 1.35
C LEU A 52 -1.64 7.48 2.81
N LEU A 53 -1.36 8.52 3.59
CA LEU A 53 -1.76 8.67 5.00
C LEU A 53 -3.28 8.71 5.17
N LEU A 54 -3.99 9.34 4.23
CA LEU A 54 -5.45 9.29 4.17
C LEU A 54 -5.95 7.88 3.91
N ALA A 55 -5.30 7.13 3.01
CA ALA A 55 -5.61 5.72 2.77
C ALA A 55 -5.38 4.89 4.03
N LEU A 56 -4.31 5.13 4.80
CA LEU A 56 -4.04 4.41 6.06
C LEU A 56 -5.18 4.57 7.06
N ARG A 57 -5.67 5.79 7.26
CA ARG A 57 -6.75 6.04 8.21
C ARG A 57 -8.01 5.24 7.85
N GLY A 58 -8.36 5.14 6.57
CA GLY A 58 -9.52 4.33 6.16
C GLY A 58 -9.24 2.82 6.13
N LEU A 59 -7.99 2.40 5.92
CA LEU A 59 -7.54 1.01 6.04
C LEU A 59 -7.71 0.51 7.48
N LEU A 60 -7.24 1.29 8.47
CA LEU A 60 -7.39 0.99 9.90
C LEU A 60 -8.87 0.93 10.34
N ASN A 61 -9.73 1.73 9.71
CA ASN A 61 -11.17 1.70 9.95
C ASN A 61 -11.89 0.54 9.23
N GLY A 62 -11.17 -0.29 8.46
CA GLY A 62 -11.72 -1.47 7.79
C GLY A 62 -12.80 -1.17 6.76
N LYS A 63 -12.83 0.05 6.18
CA LYS A 63 -13.84 0.48 5.21
C LYS A 63 -13.51 -0.10 3.83
N ARG A 64 -14.42 -0.90 3.27
CA ARG A 64 -14.24 -1.56 1.96
C ARG A 64 -13.92 -0.56 0.83
N TYR A 65 -14.56 0.61 0.86
CA TYR A 65 -14.28 1.71 -0.08
C TYR A 65 -12.81 2.17 -0.04
N THR A 66 -12.22 2.31 1.14
CA THR A 66 -10.81 2.74 1.25
C THR A 66 -9.85 1.69 0.75
N TYR A 67 -10.13 0.41 0.94
CA TYR A 67 -9.32 -0.65 0.36
C TYR A 67 -9.33 -0.60 -1.16
N ALA A 68 -10.51 -0.48 -1.78
CA ALA A 68 -10.62 -0.32 -3.24
C ALA A 68 -9.90 0.95 -3.73
N TRP A 69 -10.08 2.08 -3.06
CA TRP A 69 -9.41 3.32 -3.41
C TRP A 69 -7.89 3.24 -3.26
N SER A 70 -7.39 2.64 -2.18
CA SER A 70 -5.97 2.41 -1.95
C SER A 70 -5.35 1.47 -2.99
N SER A 71 -6.11 0.49 -3.50
CA SER A 71 -5.67 -0.39 -4.58
C SER A 71 -5.53 0.33 -5.93
N MET A 72 -6.23 1.46 -6.12
CA MET A 72 -6.02 2.32 -7.28
C MET A 72 -4.78 3.21 -7.09
N LEU A 73 -4.59 3.76 -5.90
CA LEU A 73 -3.40 4.56 -5.58
C LEU A 73 -2.10 3.78 -5.72
N ILE A 74 -2.08 2.51 -5.28
CA ILE A 74 -0.87 1.68 -5.31
C ILE A 74 -0.30 1.50 -6.72
N LEU A 75 -1.14 1.58 -7.75
CA LEU A 75 -0.73 1.47 -9.16
C LEU A 75 0.18 2.62 -9.59
N PHE A 76 -0.02 3.82 -9.05
CA PHE A 76 0.87 4.96 -9.34
C PHE A 76 2.27 4.72 -8.77
N TYR A 77 2.36 4.18 -7.56
CA TYR A 77 3.62 3.80 -6.93
C TYR A 77 4.29 2.61 -7.63
N PHE A 78 3.49 1.64 -8.09
CA PHE A 78 3.99 0.54 -8.90
C PHE A 78 4.61 1.06 -10.20
N MET A 79 3.94 1.97 -10.89
CA MET A 79 4.47 2.57 -12.11
C MET A 79 5.78 3.32 -11.83
N HIS A 80 5.85 4.08 -10.74
CA HIS A 80 7.07 4.76 -10.31
C HIS A 80 8.22 3.77 -10.12
N GLY A 81 8.04 2.72 -9.32
CA GLY A 81 9.05 1.69 -9.10
C GLY A 81 9.46 0.93 -10.37
N VAL A 82 8.54 0.67 -11.30
CA VAL A 82 8.87 0.03 -12.59
C VAL A 82 9.69 0.95 -13.48
N VAL A 83 9.31 2.22 -13.59
CA VAL A 83 10.06 3.21 -14.37
C VAL A 83 11.44 3.40 -13.78
N ASP A 84 11.56 3.50 -12.46
CA ASP A 84 12.85 3.62 -11.79
C ASP A 84 13.71 2.36 -11.92
N ALA A 85 13.12 1.16 -11.85
CA ALA A 85 13.85 -0.09 -12.07
C ALA A 85 14.43 -0.17 -13.49
N TRP A 86 13.80 0.47 -14.48
CA TRP A 86 14.23 0.43 -15.87
C TRP A 86 15.15 1.60 -16.25
N ALA A 87 14.88 2.80 -15.76
CA ALA A 87 15.58 4.03 -16.13
C ALA A 87 16.86 4.29 -15.31
N ASN A 88 17.00 3.71 -14.11
CA ASN A 88 18.19 3.93 -13.29
C ASN A 88 19.38 3.09 -13.77
N GLU A 89 20.53 3.73 -13.99
CA GLU A 89 21.77 3.05 -14.37
C GLU A 89 22.48 2.39 -13.16
N ASN A 90 22.12 2.82 -11.94
CA ASN A 90 22.69 2.29 -10.70
C ASN A 90 21.98 0.99 -10.27
N LYS A 91 22.69 -0.14 -10.33
CA LYS A 91 22.18 -1.46 -9.93
C LYS A 91 21.60 -1.51 -8.51
N THR A 92 22.17 -0.76 -7.56
CA THR A 92 21.65 -0.74 -6.19
C THR A 92 20.27 -0.08 -6.13
N LEU A 93 20.07 0.99 -6.90
CA LEU A 93 18.77 1.69 -7.00
C LEU A 93 17.74 0.84 -7.73
N GLN A 94 18.16 0.11 -8.78
CA GLN A 94 17.28 -0.84 -9.48
C GLN A 94 16.75 -1.94 -8.53
N ILE A 95 17.59 -2.49 -7.66
CA ILE A 95 17.16 -3.51 -6.69
C ILE A 95 16.15 -2.92 -5.70
N LEU A 96 16.39 -1.70 -5.20
CA LEU A 96 15.44 -0.99 -4.33
C LEU A 96 14.09 -0.74 -5.04
N ALA A 97 14.12 -0.31 -6.30
CA ALA A 97 12.93 -0.13 -7.12
C ALA A 97 12.17 -1.45 -7.34
N LEU A 98 12.88 -2.55 -7.59
CA LEU A 98 12.26 -3.88 -7.68
C LEU A 98 11.62 -4.34 -6.36
N ILE A 99 12.23 -3.99 -5.22
CA ILE A 99 11.64 -4.25 -3.90
C ILE A 99 10.36 -3.40 -3.72
N GLU A 100 10.36 -2.15 -4.17
CA GLU A 100 9.16 -1.29 -4.18
C GLU A 100 8.04 -1.94 -4.99
N VAL A 101 8.35 -2.41 -6.19
CA VAL A 101 7.43 -3.12 -7.07
C VAL A 101 6.89 -4.39 -6.38
N GLY A 102 7.74 -5.15 -5.71
CA GLY A 102 7.30 -6.31 -4.92
C GLY A 102 6.33 -5.94 -3.80
N LEU A 103 6.63 -4.88 -3.05
CA LEU A 103 5.78 -4.40 -1.95
C LEU A 103 4.43 -3.88 -2.44
N THR A 104 4.39 -3.13 -3.54
CA THR A 104 3.13 -2.63 -4.15
C THR A 104 2.25 -3.78 -4.61
N VAL A 105 2.82 -4.83 -5.20
CA VAL A 105 2.08 -6.04 -5.60
C VAL A 105 1.52 -6.77 -4.39
N ILE A 106 2.29 -6.94 -3.33
CA ILE A 106 1.83 -7.57 -2.08
C ILE A 106 0.69 -6.77 -1.46
N PHE A 107 0.82 -5.44 -1.40
CA PHE A 107 -0.24 -4.55 -0.90
C PHE A 107 -1.50 -4.67 -1.75
N PHE A 108 -1.37 -4.67 -3.08
CA PHE A 108 -2.49 -4.78 -4.01
C PHE A 108 -3.26 -6.09 -3.80
N ILE A 109 -2.55 -7.22 -3.78
CA ILE A 109 -3.17 -8.54 -3.56
C ILE A 109 -3.82 -8.60 -2.18
N GLY A 110 -3.14 -8.12 -1.13
CA GLY A 110 -3.67 -8.07 0.23
C GLY A 110 -4.96 -7.24 0.31
N SER A 111 -4.99 -6.10 -0.38
CA SER A 111 -6.15 -5.20 -0.39
C SER A 111 -7.38 -5.84 -1.06
N ILE A 112 -7.19 -6.50 -2.20
CA ILE A 112 -8.28 -7.20 -2.92
C ILE A 112 -8.80 -8.37 -2.11
N MET A 113 -7.89 -9.17 -1.56
CA MET A 113 -8.26 -10.34 -0.76
C MET A 113 -9.04 -9.92 0.50
N TYR A 114 -8.61 -8.85 1.18
CA TYR A 114 -9.34 -8.31 2.33
C TYR A 114 -10.77 -7.88 1.97
N VAL A 115 -10.94 -7.13 0.87
CA VAL A 115 -12.28 -6.72 0.41
C VAL A 115 -13.14 -7.93 0.07
N LYS A 116 -12.57 -8.93 -0.62
CA LYS A 116 -13.28 -10.16 -1.02
C LYS A 116 -13.76 -10.96 0.19
N TYR A 117 -12.91 -11.20 1.19
CA TYR A 117 -13.29 -11.92 2.41
C TYR A 117 -14.32 -11.14 3.22
N LYS A 118 -14.10 -9.82 3.40
CA LYS A 118 -15.04 -8.98 4.13
C LYS A 118 -16.37 -8.79 3.40
N SER A 119 -16.41 -8.93 2.07
CA SER A 119 -17.65 -8.95 1.29
C SER A 119 -18.50 -10.18 1.58
N ARG A 120 -17.85 -11.35 1.71
CA ARG A 120 -18.52 -12.63 1.99
C ARG A 120 -19.10 -12.71 3.39
N GLU A 121 -18.34 -12.26 4.41
CA GLU A 121 -18.81 -12.25 5.81
C GLU A 121 -20.06 -11.39 6.03
N LEU A 122 -20.15 -10.26 5.32
CA LEU A 122 -21.30 -9.37 5.39
C LEU A 122 -22.49 -9.87 4.56
N GLY A 123 -22.26 -10.62 3.47
CA GLY A 123 -23.32 -11.30 2.73
C GLY A 123 -23.99 -12.40 3.57
N GLN A 124 -23.20 -13.22 4.27
CA GLN A 124 -23.73 -14.28 5.14
C GLN A 124 -24.53 -13.77 6.33
N LYS A 125 -24.28 -12.54 6.81
CA LYS A 125 -25.07 -11.92 7.89
C LYS A 125 -26.43 -11.38 7.43
N LEU A 126 -26.62 -11.19 6.12
CA LEU A 126 -27.85 -10.65 5.54
C LEU A 126 -28.82 -11.74 5.11
N GLU A 127 -28.37 -12.99 5.05
CA GLU A 127 -29.24 -14.16 4.92
C GLU A 127 -29.61 -14.59 6.35
N PRO A 128 -30.80 -14.23 6.87
CA PRO A 128 -31.23 -14.71 8.18
C PRO A 128 -31.29 -16.24 8.13
N GLU A 129 -30.78 -16.89 9.18
CA GLU A 129 -31.00 -18.33 9.39
C GLU A 129 -32.52 -18.56 9.46
N ASP A 130 -33.06 -19.22 8.44
CA ASP A 130 -34.42 -19.79 8.44
C ASP A 130 -34.55 -20.89 9.52
#